data_AF-A0A0B8NXV3-F1
#
_entry.id   AF-A0A0B8NXV3-F1
#
_cell.length_a   1.000
_cell.length_b   1.000
_cell.length_c   1.000
_cell.angle_alpha   90.00
_cell.angle_beta   90.00
_cell.angle_gamma   90.00
#
_symmetry.space_group_name_H-M   'P 1'
#
loop_
_entity.id
_entity.type
_entity.pdbx_description
1 polymer ?
#
loop_
_entity_poly.entity_id
_entity_poly.type
_entity_poly.pdbx_seq_one_letter_code
_entity_poly.pdbx_strand_id
1 'polypeptide(L)'
;MSKDFTQSLVILIITTIAVASFSIVVLLVPSLVRGDDIAEGSLAKPLTAIQVAGRDIYISEGCHVCHTQMVRPLEPEMKRNGRANKEADDIYEFQIFGAPNVQGPTLPI
;
A
#
# COMPACT_ATOMS: atom_id res chain seq x y z
N MET A 1 -25.67 39.86 -18.88
CA MET A 1 -25.41 39.15 -17.61
C MET A 1 -24.83 37.79 -17.97
N SER A 2 -23.51 37.64 -18.06
CA SER A 2 -22.89 36.33 -18.28
C SER A 2 -23.18 35.47 -17.07
N LYS A 3 -23.66 34.25 -17.27
CA LYS A 3 -23.79 33.29 -16.17
C LYS A 3 -22.38 32.75 -15.91
N ASP A 4 -21.71 33.33 -14.94
CA ASP A 4 -20.38 32.90 -14.55
C ASP A 4 -20.46 31.53 -13.87
N PHE A 5 -19.40 30.73 -14.05
CA PHE A 5 -19.24 29.38 -13.49
C PHE A 5 -19.60 29.29 -11.99
N THR A 6 -19.28 30.33 -11.22
CA THR A 6 -19.49 30.43 -9.77
C THR A 6 -20.95 30.54 -9.35
N GLN A 7 -21.86 30.89 -10.26
CA GLN A 7 -23.30 31.09 -9.98
C GLN A 7 -24.11 29.79 -10.08
N SER A 8 -23.52 28.71 -10.60
CA SER A 8 -24.22 27.43 -10.81
C SER A 8 -23.65 26.34 -9.89
N LEU A 9 -24.41 25.97 -8.85
CA LEU A 9 -24.05 24.91 -7.91
C LEU A 9 -23.80 23.57 -8.61
N VAL A 10 -24.56 23.25 -9.65
CA VAL A 10 -24.41 22.00 -10.41
C VAL A 10 -23.05 21.93 -11.09
N ILE A 11 -22.62 23.03 -11.70
CA ILE A 11 -21.34 23.09 -12.41
C ILE A 11 -20.17 23.01 -11.41
N LEU A 12 -20.29 23.64 -10.24
CA LEU A 12 -19.30 23.57 -9.16
C LEU A 12 -19.12 22.13 -8.64
N ILE A 13 -20.22 21.40 -8.43
CA ILE A 13 -20.17 20.02 -7.94
C ILE A 13 -19.48 19.12 -8.96
N ILE A 14 -19.88 19.18 -10.23
CA ILE A 14 -19.34 18.32 -11.28
C ILE A 14 -17.83 18.55 -11.46
N THR A 15 -17.40 19.81 -11.51
CA THR A 15 -15.97 20.13 -11.67
C THR A 15 -15.14 19.77 -10.46
N THR A 16 -15.67 19.93 -9.24
CA THR A 16 -14.98 19.47 -8.03
C THR A 16 -14.77 17.96 -8.03
N ILE A 17 -15.80 17.19 -8.42
CA ILE A 17 -15.70 15.73 -8.55
C ILE A 17 -14.69 15.36 -9.64
N ALA A 18 -14.72 16.04 -10.78
CA ALA A 18 -13.79 15.79 -11.88
C ALA A 18 -12.33 15.99 -11.42
N VAL A 19 -12.03 17.11 -10.77
CA VAL A 19 -10.68 17.40 -10.25
C VAL A 19 -10.28 16.41 -9.16
N ALA A 20 -11.17 16.09 -8.21
CA ALA A 20 -10.89 15.12 -7.15
C ALA A 20 -10.63 13.70 -7.69
N SER A 21 -11.37 13.29 -8.72
CA SER A 21 -11.19 11.98 -9.36
C SER A 21 -9.84 11.86 -10.08
N PHE A 22 -9.30 12.96 -10.59
CA PHE A 22 -8.01 12.97 -11.29
C PHE A 22 -6.85 12.50 -10.39
N SER A 23 -6.86 12.88 -9.10
CA SER A 23 -5.91 12.38 -8.10
C SER A 23 -5.91 10.86 -7.99
N ILE A 24 -7.09 10.24 -8.00
CA ILE A 24 -7.23 8.78 -7.89
C ILE A 24 -6.62 8.11 -9.12
N VAL A 25 -6.93 8.64 -10.31
CA VAL A 25 -6.40 8.10 -11.58
C VAL A 25 -4.87 8.14 -11.59
N VAL A 26 -4.27 9.28 -11.21
CA VAL A 26 -2.81 9.45 -11.23
C VAL A 26 -2.12 8.54 -10.20
N LEU A 27 -2.74 8.25 -9.05
CA LEU A 27 -2.15 7.37 -8.04
C LEU A 27 -2.34 5.87 -8.37
N LEU A 28 -3.51 5.45 -8.88
CA LEU A 28 -3.80 4.03 -9.07
C LEU A 28 -3.29 3.49 -10.41
N VAL A 29 -3.51 4.21 -11.51
CA VAL A 29 -3.30 3.68 -12.86
C VAL A 29 -1.85 3.23 -13.09
N PRO A 30 -0.81 4.01 -12.73
CA PRO A 30 0.57 3.58 -12.93
C PRO A 30 0.94 2.30 -12.17
N SER A 31 0.31 2.05 -11.02
CA SER A 31 0.56 0.85 -10.20
C SER A 31 -0.14 -0.37 -10.78
N LEU A 32 -1.34 -0.20 -11.35
CA LEU A 32 -2.06 -1.29 -12.02
C LEU A 32 -1.37 -1.73 -13.31
N VAL A 33 -0.82 -0.79 -14.08
CA VAL A 33 -0.16 -1.08 -15.36
C VAL A 33 1.19 -1.80 -15.16
N ARG A 34 1.90 -1.53 -14.06
CA ARG A 34 3.22 -2.14 -13.75
C ARG A 34 3.13 -3.46 -12.98
N GLY A 35 1.92 -4.00 -12.75
CA GLY A 35 1.73 -5.19 -11.93
C GLY A 35 2.51 -6.41 -12.43
N ASP A 36 2.52 -6.63 -13.74
CA ASP A 36 3.23 -7.76 -14.37
C ASP A 36 4.75 -7.62 -14.23
N ASP A 37 5.30 -6.43 -14.48
CA ASP A 37 6.72 -6.13 -14.32
C ASP A 37 7.21 -6.38 -12.87
N ILE A 38 6.36 -6.04 -11.89
CA ILE A 38 6.66 -6.25 -10.47
C ILE A 38 6.64 -7.75 -10.13
N ALA A 39 5.71 -8.51 -10.71
CA ALA A 39 5.59 -9.95 -10.50
C ALA A 39 6.77 -10.72 -11.10
N GLU A 40 7.26 -10.34 -12.28
CA GLU A 40 8.44 -10.95 -12.92
C GLU A 40 9.72 -10.78 -12.08
N GLY A 41 9.84 -9.66 -11.37
CA GLY A 41 10.97 -9.38 -10.48
C GLY A 41 10.91 -10.06 -9.11
N SER A 42 9.83 -10.78 -8.79
CA SER A 42 9.61 -11.34 -7.46
C SER A 42 10.26 -12.71 -7.25
N LEU A 43 10.81 -12.91 -6.06
CA LEU A 43 11.26 -14.21 -5.55
C LEU A 43 10.24 -14.84 -4.59
N ALA A 44 9.13 -14.14 -4.32
CA ALA A 44 8.11 -14.58 -3.38
C ALA A 44 7.41 -15.84 -3.92
N LYS A 45 6.99 -16.70 -3.01
CA LYS A 45 6.16 -17.88 -3.32
C LYS A 45 4.80 -17.73 -2.66
N PRO A 46 3.73 -18.28 -3.24
CA PRO A 46 2.44 -18.33 -2.58
C PRO A 46 2.56 -18.98 -1.19
N LEU A 47 1.90 -18.41 -0.19
CA LEU A 47 1.89 -18.95 1.16
C LEU A 47 1.22 -20.33 1.17
N THR A 48 1.81 -21.27 1.91
CA THR A 48 1.19 -22.57 2.17
C THR A 48 -0.05 -22.42 3.04
N ALA A 49 -0.95 -23.41 3.04
CA ALA A 49 -2.19 -23.36 3.82
C ALA A 49 -1.96 -23.07 5.31
N ILE A 50 -0.91 -23.63 5.91
CA ILE A 50 -0.57 -23.38 7.33
C ILE A 50 -0.07 -21.95 7.55
N GLN A 51 0.68 -21.38 6.60
CA GLN A 51 1.16 -20.01 6.68
C GLN A 51 0.03 -19.00 6.49
N VAL A 52 -0.96 -19.30 5.64
CA VAL A 52 -2.18 -18.50 5.52
C VAL A 52 -2.95 -18.48 6.84
N ALA A 53 -3.15 -19.65 7.46
CA ALA A 53 -3.81 -19.72 8.78
C ALA A 53 -3.02 -18.94 9.86
N GLY A 54 -1.69 -19.01 9.84
CA GLY A 54 -0.84 -18.22 10.73
C GLY A 54 -0.95 -16.72 10.50
N ARG A 55 -1.06 -16.28 9.24
CA ARG A 55 -1.28 -14.87 8.88
C ARG A 55 -2.63 -14.37 9.37
N ASP A 56 -3.67 -15.17 9.24
CA ASP A 56 -5.01 -14.77 9.70
C ASP A 56 -5.01 -14.56 11.22
N ILE A 57 -4.25 -15.37 11.97
CA ILE A 57 -4.02 -15.16 13.40
C ILE A 57 -3.22 -13.89 13.67
N TYR A 58 -2.14 -13.63 12.91
CA TYR A 58 -1.35 -12.40 13.02
C TYR A 58 -2.22 -11.13 12.83
N ILE A 59 -3.18 -11.18 11.91
CA ILE A 59 -4.14 -10.09 11.69
C ILE A 59 -5.15 -10.00 12.84
N SER A 60 -5.74 -11.13 13.26
CA SER A 60 -6.79 -11.14 14.29
C SER A 60 -6.29 -10.70 15.66
N GLU A 61 -5.04 -11.01 15.99
CA GLU A 61 -4.38 -10.57 17.22
C GLU A 61 -3.86 -9.12 17.13
N GLY A 62 -4.01 -8.47 15.97
CA GLY A 62 -3.59 -7.08 15.78
C GLY A 62 -2.07 -6.88 15.81
N CYS A 63 -1.27 -7.92 15.54
CA CYS A 63 0.19 -7.82 15.59
C CYS A 63 0.73 -6.72 14.64
N HIS A 64 0.08 -6.53 13.48
CA HIS A 64 0.37 -5.47 12.51
C HIS A 64 0.19 -4.03 13.04
N VAL A 65 -0.45 -3.85 14.19
CA VAL A 65 -0.61 -2.52 14.82
C VAL A 65 0.68 -2.08 15.52
N CYS A 66 1.45 -3.03 16.04
CA CYS A 66 2.69 -2.78 16.79
C CYS A 66 3.95 -3.15 15.99
N HIS A 67 3.84 -4.06 15.03
CA HIS A 67 4.94 -4.55 14.20
C HIS A 67 4.72 -4.19 12.73
N THR A 68 5.65 -3.41 12.17
CA THR A 68 5.70 -3.18 10.72
C THR A 68 6.29 -4.41 10.03
N GLN A 69 5.75 -4.79 8.87
CA GLN A 69 6.37 -5.78 7.97
C GLN A 69 7.22 -5.11 6.88
N MET A 70 7.33 -3.78 6.90
CA MET A 70 8.10 -3.00 5.94
C MET A 70 9.36 -2.41 6.56
N VAL A 71 10.53 -2.80 6.01
CA VAL A 71 11.85 -2.22 6.26
C VAL A 71 12.08 -1.08 5.26
N ARG A 72 12.24 0.14 5.77
CA ARG A 72 12.52 1.32 4.94
C ARG A 72 13.98 1.37 4.48
N PRO A 73 14.28 2.02 3.33
CA PRO A 73 15.63 2.16 2.79
C PRO A 73 16.44 3.23 3.54
N LEU A 74 16.55 3.08 4.86
CA LEU A 74 17.35 3.92 5.74
C LEU A 74 18.50 3.08 6.29
N GLU A 75 19.73 3.59 6.24
CA GLU A 75 20.92 2.84 6.67
C GLU A 75 20.80 2.26 8.09
N PRO A 76 20.30 2.98 9.12
CA PRO A 76 20.14 2.41 10.46
C PRO A 76 19.10 1.28 10.52
N GLU A 77 18.04 1.40 9.73
CA GLU A 77 16.97 0.40 9.69
C GLU A 77 17.43 -0.85 8.96
N MET A 78 18.18 -0.68 7.86
CA MET A 78 18.75 -1.78 7.11
C MET A 78 19.82 -2.54 7.91
N LYS A 79 20.66 -1.83 8.68
CA LYS A 79 21.64 -2.48 9.57
C LYS A 79 20.98 -3.32 10.66
N ARG A 80 19.79 -2.92 11.14
CA ARG A 80 19.06 -3.64 12.20
C ARG A 80 18.19 -4.78 11.67
N ASN A 81 17.49 -4.54 10.56
CA ASN A 81 16.40 -5.40 10.08
C ASN A 81 16.73 -6.13 8.76
N GLY A 82 17.86 -5.83 8.11
CA GLY A 82 18.26 -6.43 6.85
C GLY A 82 17.95 -5.57 5.63
N ARG A 83 17.69 -6.20 4.48
CA ARG A 83 17.45 -5.46 3.23
C ARG A 83 16.15 -4.64 3.33
N ALA A 84 16.09 -3.53 2.59
CA ALA A 84 14.83 -2.80 2.41
C ALA A 84 13.81 -3.66 1.62
N ASN A 85 12.53 -3.51 1.96
CA ASN A 85 11.44 -4.15 1.22
C ASN A 85 11.34 -3.52 -0.17
N LYS A 86 10.87 -4.35 -1.12
CA LYS A 86 10.51 -3.94 -2.47
C LYS A 86 9.04 -4.27 -2.70
N GLU A 87 8.41 -3.58 -3.65
CA GLU A 87 7.02 -3.83 -4.05
C GLU A 87 6.77 -5.30 -4.41
N ALA A 88 7.79 -5.98 -4.95
CA ALA A 88 7.74 -7.39 -5.33
C ALA A 88 7.67 -8.38 -4.15
N ASP A 89 7.96 -7.95 -2.92
CA ASP A 89 7.97 -8.82 -1.74
C ASP A 89 6.55 -9.14 -1.25
N ASP A 90 5.61 -8.21 -1.46
CA ASP A 90 4.25 -8.28 -0.91
C ASP A 90 3.20 -8.74 -1.95
N ILE A 91 3.63 -9.33 -3.06
CA ILE A 91 2.76 -9.66 -4.22
C ILE A 91 1.62 -10.65 -3.89
N TYR A 92 1.78 -11.47 -2.85
CA TYR A 92 0.78 -12.44 -2.38
C TYR A 92 0.06 -11.98 -1.10
N GLU A 93 0.34 -10.77 -0.63
CA GLU A 93 -0.35 -10.18 0.50
C GLU A 93 -1.61 -9.45 0.02
N PHE A 94 -2.76 -9.93 0.51
CA PHE A 94 -4.01 -9.19 0.37
C PHE A 94 -4.18 -8.38 1.66
N GLN A 95 -4.10 -7.05 1.54
CA GLN A 95 -3.86 -6.05 2.62
C GLN A 95 -2.37 -5.88 2.95
N ILE A 96 -1.84 -4.67 2.71
CA ILE A 96 -0.43 -4.33 2.93
C ILE A 96 -0.24 -3.92 4.39
N PHE A 97 0.67 -4.56 5.12
CA PHE A 97 0.86 -4.34 6.57
C PHE A 97 1.94 -3.28 6.89
N GLY A 98 1.75 -2.07 6.37
CA GLY A 98 2.49 -0.90 6.81
C GLY A 98 1.96 -0.41 8.15
N ALA A 99 2.57 -0.84 9.26
CA ALA A 99 2.12 -0.42 10.59
C ALA A 99 2.26 1.11 10.75
N PRO A 100 1.21 1.82 11.24
CA PRO A 100 1.26 3.27 11.42
C PRO A 100 2.20 3.68 12.56
N ASN A 101 2.46 2.77 13.50
CA ASN A 101 3.40 2.95 14.60
C ASN A 101 4.24 1.68 14.77
N VAL A 102 5.50 1.85 15.18
CA VAL A 102 6.45 0.75 15.40
C VAL A 102 6.81 0.73 16.87
N GLN A 103 6.03 0.00 17.67
CA GLN A 103 6.35 -0.26 19.07
C GLN A 103 7.29 -1.47 19.21
N GLY A 104 7.14 -2.48 18.36
CA GLY A 104 7.97 -3.67 18.31
C GLY A 104 8.98 -3.64 17.16
N PRO A 105 9.96 -4.59 17.12
CA PRO A 105 10.86 -4.72 15.98
C PRO A 105 10.09 -5.06 14.70
N THR A 106 10.63 -4.60 13.55
CA THR A 106 10.11 -4.95 12.22
C THR A 106 10.18 -6.45 12.01
N LEU A 107 9.10 -7.04 11.48
CA LEU A 107 9.00 -8.46 11.16
C LEU A 107 8.99 -8.60 9.64
N PRO A 108 10.16 -8.59 8.97
CA PRO A 108 10.21 -8.74 7.52
C PRO A 108 9.75 -10.15 7.11
N ILE A 109 9.08 -10.22 5.96
CA ILE A 109 8.57 -11.44 5.32
C ILE A 109 9.72 -12.24 4.69
#